data_AF-A0A7R9Z5E4-F1
#
_entry.id   AF-A0A7R9Z5E4-F1
#
_cell.length_a   1.000
_cell.length_b   1.000
_cell.length_c   1.000
_cell.angle_alpha   90.00
_cell.angle_beta   90.00
_cell.angle_gamma   90.00
#
_symmetry.space_group_name_H-M   'P 1'
#
loop_
_entity.id
_entity.type
_entity.pdbx_description
1 polymer ?
#
loop_
_entity_poly.entity_id
_entity_poly.type
_entity_poly.pdbx_seq_one_letter_code
_entity_poly.pdbx_strand_id
1 'polypeptide(L)'
;IAKDHIPSSHIVVYSQLSEMYKMLENRTCNAIAGERTIISETNVKENGYSGPYILGRRTYSKEPLAVVTQENDPLSELVDNVIQALLVAEELNITQSTVSAFLETQHEFGKEFEGIFRNSITAVGNYGEMYERHLEGKLPRNAINEINKGSSGLLYSHPFGALGNIGPDPISGGTLERIAIRGELRCGITVSQDVMESNTNDTYLRELDSDFCHAVAASAVQSTNDAVLVDIRDEEEGYVALANGTIDVFSGASNDIQKFVRNPLLDVGFSFSRPYFYGFGAGIETRSLATKQDDPQWSSFVYWVVMSTFYAEEEGISQEESLDMPLVGVLGQDYNRMYRDAIRAVGNYGEIYDRNVNARVQRQGRNELNIAPLGPQHYPLPLY
;
A
#
# COMPACT_ATOMS: atom_id res chain seq x y z
N ILE A 1 -3.82 -7.99 -21.22
CA ILE A 1 -4.24 -6.59 -21.44
C ILE A 1 -4.41 -6.25 -22.92
N ALA A 2 -3.34 -6.04 -23.71
CA ALA A 2 -3.52 -5.61 -25.12
C ALA A 2 -4.36 -6.59 -25.96
N LYS A 3 -4.16 -7.91 -25.79
CA LYS A 3 -4.94 -8.96 -26.46
C LYS A 3 -6.41 -9.01 -26.05
N ASP A 4 -6.76 -8.44 -24.90
CA ASP A 4 -8.13 -8.43 -24.37
C ASP A 4 -8.97 -7.30 -25.01
N HIS A 5 -8.29 -6.31 -25.62
CA HIS A 5 -8.92 -5.14 -26.22
C HIS A 5 -8.65 -4.99 -27.72
N ILE A 6 -7.60 -5.64 -28.25
CA ILE A 6 -7.17 -5.51 -29.64
C ILE A 6 -7.02 -6.92 -30.25
N PRO A 7 -7.57 -7.19 -31.45
CA PRO A 7 -7.37 -8.47 -32.12
C PRO A 7 -5.89 -8.79 -32.28
N SER A 8 -5.49 -10.02 -31.97
CA SER A 8 -4.07 -10.42 -32.01
C SER A 8 -3.41 -10.23 -33.38
N SER A 9 -4.18 -10.29 -34.47
CA SER A 9 -3.71 -10.00 -35.84
C SER A 9 -3.28 -8.55 -36.06
N HIS A 10 -3.65 -7.64 -35.16
CA HIS A 10 -3.31 -6.21 -35.21
C HIS A 10 -2.25 -5.81 -34.18
N ILE A 11 -1.64 -6.79 -33.48
CA ILE A 11 -0.62 -6.54 -32.47
C ILE A 11 0.74 -6.95 -33.04
N VAL A 12 1.66 -6.00 -33.09
CA VAL A 12 3.08 -6.26 -33.39
C VAL A 12 3.85 -6.22 -32.07
N VAL A 13 4.51 -7.33 -31.72
CA VAL A 13 5.37 -7.43 -30.54
C VAL A 13 6.78 -7.05 -30.94
N TYR A 14 7.42 -6.20 -30.15
CA TYR A 14 8.81 -5.79 -30.32
C TYR A 14 9.66 -6.33 -29.17
N SER A 15 10.97 -6.44 -29.40
CA SER A 15 11.92 -6.91 -28.39
C SER A 15 12.69 -5.78 -27.70
N GLN A 16 12.76 -4.61 -28.35
CA GLN A 16 13.48 -3.44 -27.85
C GLN A 16 12.67 -2.16 -28.09
N LEU A 17 12.75 -1.20 -27.16
CA LEU A 17 12.04 0.08 -27.30
C LEU A 17 12.43 0.85 -28.59
N SER A 18 13.70 0.75 -29.01
CA SER A 18 14.18 1.39 -30.24
C SER A 18 13.50 0.86 -31.50
N GLU A 19 13.06 -0.39 -31.49
CA GLU A 19 12.31 -1.03 -32.57
C GLU A 19 10.88 -0.46 -32.64
N MET A 20 10.23 -0.29 -31.48
CA MET A 20 8.89 0.30 -31.38
C MET A 20 8.84 1.71 -32.00
N TYR A 21 9.79 2.59 -31.67
CA TYR A 21 9.80 3.95 -32.24
C TYR A 21 10.05 3.95 -33.76
N LYS A 22 10.94 3.08 -34.25
CA LYS A 22 11.17 2.91 -35.69
C LYS A 22 9.93 2.42 -36.42
N MET A 23 9.19 1.48 -35.82
CA MET A 23 7.94 0.95 -36.38
C MET A 23 6.85 2.02 -36.46
N LEU A 24 6.81 2.95 -35.50
CA LEU A 24 5.91 4.11 -35.57
C LEU A 24 6.33 5.09 -36.67
N GLU A 25 7.62 5.43 -36.75
CA GLU A 25 8.16 6.38 -37.74
C GLU A 25 8.01 5.88 -39.18
N ASN A 26 8.34 4.60 -39.43
CA ASN A 26 8.23 4.00 -40.76
C ASN A 26 6.80 3.56 -41.11
N ARG A 27 5.81 3.80 -40.22
CA ARG A 27 4.39 3.45 -40.36
C ARG A 27 4.10 1.95 -40.47
N THR A 28 4.99 1.09 -39.96
CA THR A 28 4.67 -0.32 -39.72
C THR A 28 3.56 -0.45 -38.67
N CYS A 29 3.63 0.37 -37.62
CA CYS A 29 2.59 0.53 -36.62
C CYS A 29 1.95 1.93 -36.74
N ASN A 30 0.62 2.00 -36.62
CA ASN A 30 -0.13 3.25 -36.58
C ASN A 30 -0.38 3.78 -35.16
N ALA A 31 -0.11 2.96 -34.14
CA ALA A 31 -0.18 3.31 -32.73
C ALA A 31 0.86 2.52 -31.94
N ILE A 32 1.30 3.07 -30.81
CA ILE A 32 2.13 2.39 -29.81
C ILE A 32 1.39 2.39 -28.48
N ALA A 33 1.62 1.36 -27.68
CA ALA A 33 1.06 1.22 -26.34
C ALA A 33 2.18 0.82 -25.37
N GLY A 34 2.17 1.42 -24.18
CA GLY A 34 3.17 1.21 -23.14
C GLY A 34 3.00 2.20 -22.00
N GLU A 35 3.94 2.18 -21.07
CA GLU A 35 4.00 3.10 -19.93
C GLU A 35 3.99 4.57 -20.41
N ARG A 36 3.30 5.45 -19.67
CA ARG A 36 3.09 6.85 -20.07
C ARG A 36 4.39 7.62 -20.31
N THR A 37 5.45 7.32 -19.57
CA THR A 37 6.77 7.95 -19.73
C THR A 37 7.40 7.56 -21.08
N ILE A 38 7.34 6.28 -21.42
CA ILE A 38 7.87 5.68 -22.65
C ILE A 38 7.14 6.24 -23.88
N ILE A 39 5.81 6.29 -23.84
CA ILE A 39 4.98 6.77 -24.96
C ILE A 39 4.67 8.27 -24.91
N SER A 40 5.34 9.04 -24.05
CA SER A 40 5.15 10.49 -24.02
C SER A 40 5.61 11.14 -25.34
N GLU A 41 4.98 12.25 -25.73
CA GLU A 41 5.34 12.94 -26.98
C GLU A 41 6.82 13.34 -26.99
N THR A 42 7.32 13.90 -25.89
CA THR A 42 8.72 14.26 -25.72
C THR A 42 9.63 13.06 -25.95
N ASN A 43 9.37 11.95 -25.26
CA ASN A 43 10.23 10.77 -25.34
C ASN A 43 10.20 10.10 -26.73
N VAL A 44 9.03 10.04 -27.36
CA VAL A 44 8.88 9.49 -28.71
C VAL A 44 9.62 10.34 -29.76
N LYS A 45 9.56 11.68 -29.64
CA LYS A 45 10.31 12.59 -30.52
C LYS A 45 11.82 12.54 -30.31
N GLU A 46 12.28 12.49 -29.07
CA GLU A 46 13.71 12.30 -28.73
C GLU A 46 14.27 11.01 -29.33
N ASN A 47 13.42 9.99 -29.53
CA ASN A 47 13.79 8.71 -30.11
C ASN A 47 13.49 8.59 -31.62
N GLY A 48 13.33 9.73 -32.31
CA GLY A 48 13.36 9.80 -33.78
C GLY A 48 12.01 9.84 -34.48
N TYR A 49 10.89 9.91 -33.75
CA TYR A 49 9.59 10.15 -34.38
C TYR A 49 9.45 11.62 -34.80
N SER A 50 9.15 11.86 -36.08
CA SER A 50 9.07 13.22 -36.65
C SER A 50 7.64 13.69 -36.97
N GLY A 51 6.67 12.79 -36.87
CA GLY A 51 5.28 13.04 -37.25
C GLY A 51 4.44 13.79 -36.20
N PRO A 52 3.18 14.11 -36.54
CA PRO A 52 2.20 14.58 -35.55
C PRO A 52 1.94 13.48 -34.52
N TYR A 53 1.79 13.86 -33.25
CA TYR A 53 1.60 12.93 -32.14
C TYR A 53 0.45 13.35 -31.25
N ILE A 54 -0.35 12.38 -30.79
CA ILE A 54 -1.40 12.57 -29.79
C ILE A 54 -1.28 11.44 -28.79
N LEU A 55 -1.13 11.79 -27.51
CA LEU A 55 -1.11 10.82 -26.43
C LEU A 55 -2.54 10.39 -26.08
N GLY A 56 -2.76 9.07 -26.02
CA GLY A 56 -4.03 8.49 -25.60
C GLY A 56 -4.39 8.84 -24.14
N ARG A 57 -5.69 8.96 -23.86
CA ARG A 57 -6.21 9.25 -22.51
C ARG A 57 -6.62 8.02 -21.70
N ARG A 58 -6.70 6.85 -22.36
CA ARG A 58 -7.12 5.61 -21.70
C ARG A 58 -5.92 4.92 -21.07
N THR A 59 -6.07 4.54 -19.82
CA THR A 59 -5.13 3.71 -19.05
C THR A 59 -5.78 2.34 -18.87
N TYR A 60 -5.04 1.27 -19.15
CA TYR A 60 -5.55 -0.11 -19.10
C TYR A 60 -4.91 -0.96 -17.99
N SER A 61 -3.87 -0.43 -17.32
CA SER A 61 -3.14 -1.09 -16.24
C SER A 61 -2.80 -0.09 -15.15
N LYS A 62 -2.59 -0.62 -13.94
CA LYS A 62 -2.03 0.11 -12.80
C LYS A 62 -0.59 -0.35 -12.62
N GLU A 63 0.35 0.57 -12.79
CA GLU A 63 1.78 0.26 -12.78
C GLU A 63 2.52 1.22 -11.84
N PRO A 64 2.29 1.12 -10.52
CA PRO A 64 3.05 1.90 -9.55
C PRO A 64 4.50 1.43 -9.57
N LEU A 65 5.40 2.35 -9.91
CA LEU A 65 6.84 2.09 -9.89
C LEU A 65 7.35 2.06 -8.45
N ALA A 66 8.20 1.08 -8.13
CA ALA A 66 8.77 0.90 -6.82
C ALA A 66 10.28 0.64 -6.90
N VAL A 67 11.00 0.94 -5.81
CA VAL A 67 12.37 0.48 -5.60
C VAL A 67 12.30 -0.91 -5.01
N VAL A 68 13.11 -1.85 -5.52
CA VAL A 68 13.08 -3.26 -5.10
C VAL A 68 14.38 -3.61 -4.41
N THR A 69 14.28 -4.18 -3.22
CA THR A 69 15.39 -4.75 -2.44
C THR A 69 15.23 -6.26 -2.30
N GLN A 70 16.22 -6.92 -1.71
CA GLN A 70 16.07 -8.34 -1.34
C GLN A 70 15.17 -8.48 -0.12
N GLU A 71 14.43 -9.58 -0.06
CA GLU A 71 13.65 -9.94 1.12
C GLU A 71 14.58 -10.17 2.34
N ASN A 72 14.13 -9.80 3.54
CA ASN A 72 14.90 -9.85 4.79
C ASN A 72 16.18 -8.98 4.82
N ASP A 73 16.30 -8.01 3.91
CA ASP A 73 17.35 -6.99 3.97
C ASP A 73 16.82 -5.74 4.68
N PRO A 74 17.46 -5.30 5.80
CA PRO A 74 17.13 -4.03 6.47
C PRO A 74 17.20 -2.81 5.54
N LEU A 75 17.84 -2.92 4.38
CA LEU A 75 17.82 -1.90 3.34
C LEU A 75 16.40 -1.52 2.89
N SER A 76 15.44 -2.45 2.94
CA SER A 76 14.04 -2.16 2.58
C SER A 76 13.44 -1.03 3.43
N GLU A 77 13.60 -1.10 4.75
CA GLU A 77 13.17 -0.05 5.70
C GLU A 77 13.82 1.29 5.36
N LEU A 78 15.14 1.28 5.13
CA LEU A 78 15.86 2.51 4.82
C LEU A 78 15.37 3.14 3.51
N VAL A 79 15.14 2.34 2.47
CA VAL A 79 14.65 2.81 1.17
C VAL A 79 13.28 3.47 1.32
N ASP A 80 12.35 2.82 2.01
CA ASP A 80 11.02 3.36 2.25
C ASP A 80 11.08 4.68 3.04
N ASN A 81 11.90 4.72 4.10
CA ASN A 81 12.06 5.91 4.93
C ASN A 81 12.74 7.07 4.19
N VAL A 82 13.71 6.81 3.30
CA VAL A 82 14.30 7.84 2.44
C VAL A 82 13.24 8.42 1.49
N ILE A 83 12.41 7.58 0.87
CA ILE A 83 11.32 8.05 0.01
C ILE A 83 10.32 8.90 0.82
N GLN A 84 9.95 8.46 2.03
CA GLN A 84 9.10 9.24 2.92
C GLN A 84 9.73 10.58 3.30
N ALA A 85 11.02 10.61 3.64
CA ALA A 85 11.72 11.86 3.98
C ALA A 85 11.72 12.86 2.82
N LEU A 86 11.91 12.40 1.57
CA LEU A 86 11.86 13.24 0.38
C LEU A 86 10.45 13.83 0.15
N LEU A 87 9.40 13.05 0.43
CA LEU A 87 8.00 13.49 0.35
C LEU A 87 7.62 14.45 1.48
N VAL A 88 8.07 14.18 2.72
CA VAL A 88 7.88 15.07 3.87
C VAL A 88 8.61 16.40 3.66
N ALA A 89 9.82 16.37 3.09
CA ALA A 89 10.56 17.58 2.76
C ALA A 89 9.78 18.44 1.78
N GLU A 90 9.19 17.84 0.75
CA GLU A 90 8.31 18.54 -0.19
C GLU A 90 7.07 19.11 0.52
N GLU A 91 6.40 18.33 1.37
CA GLU A 91 5.23 18.79 2.12
C GLU A 91 5.53 20.02 3.00
N LEU A 92 6.72 20.05 3.59
CA LEU A 92 7.18 21.16 4.43
C LEU A 92 7.82 22.30 3.64
N ASN A 93 7.82 22.26 2.30
CA ASN A 93 8.51 23.19 1.41
C ASN A 93 10.02 23.32 1.71
N ILE A 94 10.63 22.23 2.16
CA ILE A 94 12.07 22.11 2.36
C ILE A 94 12.69 21.64 1.06
N THR A 95 13.70 22.38 0.58
CA THR A 95 14.42 22.11 -0.66
C THR A 95 15.86 21.71 -0.38
N GLN A 96 16.61 21.39 -1.43
CA GLN A 96 18.06 21.19 -1.33
C GLN A 96 18.78 22.37 -0.65
N SER A 97 18.30 23.61 -0.82
CA SER A 97 18.92 24.82 -0.25
C SER A 97 18.45 25.17 1.16
N THR A 98 17.34 24.60 1.64
CA THR A 98 16.79 24.87 2.98
C THR A 98 16.80 23.64 3.90
N VAL A 99 17.54 22.59 3.52
CA VAL A 99 17.65 21.29 4.22
C VAL A 99 17.98 21.40 5.71
N SER A 100 18.65 22.47 6.15
CA SER A 100 18.95 22.69 7.56
C SER A 100 17.70 22.79 8.46
N ALA A 101 16.53 23.05 7.88
CA ALA A 101 15.24 23.11 8.57
C ALA A 101 14.56 21.72 8.73
N PHE A 102 15.05 20.68 8.05
CA PHE A 102 14.45 19.34 8.12
C PHE A 102 14.72 18.67 9.47
N LEU A 103 13.69 18.27 10.20
CA LEU A 103 13.88 17.58 11.48
C LEU A 103 14.43 16.18 11.22
N GLU A 104 15.50 15.82 11.94
CA GLU A 104 16.04 14.47 11.93
C GLU A 104 15.36 13.63 13.00
N THR A 105 15.30 12.34 12.74
CA THR A 105 14.84 11.36 13.70
C THR A 105 16.00 11.03 14.67
N GLN A 106 15.70 10.66 15.92
CA GLN A 106 16.71 10.42 16.95
C GLN A 106 17.34 9.02 16.86
N HIS A 107 18.38 8.89 16.04
CA HIS A 107 19.26 7.71 15.98
C HIS A 107 18.54 6.36 15.78
N GLU A 108 17.37 6.34 15.16
CA GLU A 108 16.54 5.13 14.97
C GLU A 108 17.31 4.09 14.15
N PHE A 109 18.12 4.53 13.20
CA PHE A 109 19.00 3.66 12.41
C PHE A 109 20.37 3.39 13.06
N GLY A 110 20.66 3.99 14.21
CA GLY A 110 21.99 4.01 14.83
C GLY A 110 22.69 5.36 14.69
N LYS A 111 23.72 5.58 15.50
CA LYS A 111 24.45 6.87 15.54
C LYS A 111 25.23 7.14 14.26
N GLU A 112 25.70 6.10 13.60
CA GLU A 112 26.44 6.15 12.34
C GLU A 112 25.59 6.63 11.15
N PHE A 113 24.26 6.57 11.26
CA PHE A 113 23.31 7.05 10.26
C PHE A 113 22.66 8.38 10.65
N GLU A 114 23.22 9.10 11.62
CA GLU A 114 22.75 10.44 11.97
C GLU A 114 22.80 11.38 10.76
N GLY A 115 21.70 12.10 10.51
CA GLY A 115 21.59 13.02 9.38
C GLY A 115 21.26 12.35 8.05
N ILE A 116 20.88 11.07 8.01
CA ILE A 116 20.64 10.34 6.75
C ILE A 116 19.57 10.99 5.87
N PHE A 117 18.52 11.57 6.47
CA PHE A 117 17.46 12.21 5.71
C PHE A 117 17.90 13.55 5.13
N ARG A 118 18.56 14.41 5.93
CA ARG A 118 19.21 15.64 5.44
C ARG A 118 20.25 15.34 4.38
N ASN A 119 21.05 14.29 4.54
CA ASN A 119 22.05 13.90 3.54
C ASN A 119 21.38 13.52 2.21
N SER A 120 20.28 12.77 2.27
CA SER A 120 19.49 12.40 1.10
C SER A 120 18.92 13.63 0.39
N ILE A 121 18.27 14.54 1.13
CA ILE A 121 17.71 15.78 0.58
C ILE A 121 18.82 16.71 0.06
N THR A 122 19.97 16.78 0.74
CA THR A 122 21.14 17.54 0.29
C THR A 122 21.67 17.00 -1.05
N ALA A 123 21.62 15.67 -1.26
CA ALA A 123 22.12 15.06 -2.47
C ALA A 123 21.22 15.32 -3.69
N VAL A 124 19.89 15.26 -3.53
CA VAL A 124 18.96 15.23 -4.68
C VAL A 124 17.81 16.24 -4.65
N GLY A 125 17.64 16.99 -3.56
CA GLY A 125 16.47 17.82 -3.28
C GLY A 125 15.30 17.00 -2.72
N ASN A 126 14.14 17.63 -2.55
CA ASN A 126 12.90 16.92 -2.21
C ASN A 126 12.32 16.16 -3.43
N TYR A 127 11.25 15.39 -3.22
CA TYR A 127 10.65 14.59 -4.30
C TYR A 127 10.17 15.45 -5.50
N GLY A 128 9.59 16.62 -5.24
CA GLY A 128 9.20 17.56 -6.28
C GLY A 128 10.36 18.09 -7.12
N GLU A 129 11.49 18.45 -6.49
CA GLU A 129 12.71 18.87 -7.20
C GLU A 129 13.28 17.75 -8.07
N MET A 130 13.23 16.49 -7.59
CA MET A 130 13.61 15.32 -8.38
C MET A 130 12.70 15.13 -9.59
N TYR A 131 11.38 15.22 -9.39
CA TYR A 131 10.40 15.05 -10.46
C TYR A 131 10.55 16.15 -11.51
N GLU A 132 10.67 17.41 -11.09
CA GLU A 132 10.87 18.57 -11.98
C GLU A 132 12.09 18.38 -12.87
N ARG A 133 13.21 17.95 -12.27
CA ARG A 133 14.47 17.77 -12.98
C ARG A 133 14.48 16.63 -13.99
N HIS A 134 13.71 15.57 -13.77
CA HIS A 134 13.83 14.32 -14.53
C HIS A 134 12.60 13.94 -15.37
N LEU A 135 11.40 14.27 -14.92
CA LEU A 135 10.15 13.76 -15.50
C LEU A 135 9.23 14.85 -16.02
N GLU A 136 9.22 16.06 -15.47
CA GLU A 136 8.24 17.11 -15.81
C GLU A 136 8.13 17.40 -17.32
N GLY A 137 9.27 17.46 -18.02
CA GLY A 137 9.30 17.69 -19.47
C GLY A 137 8.76 16.53 -20.32
N LYS A 138 8.62 15.32 -19.75
CA LYS A 138 8.13 14.11 -20.43
C LYS A 138 6.72 13.74 -19.98
N LEU A 139 6.49 13.83 -18.68
CA LEU A 139 5.25 13.51 -18.00
C LEU A 139 5.00 14.62 -16.97
N PRO A 140 4.24 15.65 -17.32
CA PRO A 140 3.90 16.72 -16.38
C PRO A 140 3.32 16.13 -15.09
N ARG A 141 3.79 16.62 -13.95
CA ARG A 141 3.34 16.14 -12.65
C ARG A 141 1.88 16.50 -12.43
N ASN A 142 1.05 15.51 -12.17
CA ASN A 142 -0.36 15.68 -11.81
C ASN A 142 -0.87 14.40 -11.15
N ALA A 143 -2.04 14.52 -10.51
CA ALA A 143 -2.81 13.38 -10.01
C ALA A 143 -1.94 12.50 -9.12
N ILE A 144 -1.77 11.22 -9.45
CA ILE A 144 -1.11 10.22 -8.60
C ILE A 144 0.33 10.58 -8.18
N ASN A 145 1.02 11.48 -8.88
CA ASN A 145 2.38 11.89 -8.52
C ASN A 145 2.41 13.12 -7.57
N GLU A 146 1.26 13.61 -7.12
CA GLU A 146 1.14 14.74 -6.18
C GLU A 146 0.88 14.26 -4.73
N ILE A 147 1.16 15.14 -3.77
CA ILE A 147 0.88 14.91 -2.34
C ILE A 147 -0.62 15.06 -2.07
N ASN A 148 -1.21 14.04 -1.46
CA ASN A 148 -2.60 14.02 -1.05
C ASN A 148 -2.83 14.85 0.21
N LYS A 149 -3.38 16.06 0.02
CA LYS A 149 -3.75 17.00 1.08
C LYS A 149 -5.14 16.73 1.69
N GLY A 150 -5.76 15.60 1.37
CA GLY A 150 -7.02 15.14 1.96
C GLY A 150 -8.28 15.46 1.17
N SER A 151 -8.15 16.16 0.03
CA SER A 151 -9.28 16.57 -0.81
C SER A 151 -9.75 15.52 -1.84
N SER A 152 -9.10 14.35 -1.88
CA SER A 152 -9.44 13.25 -2.78
C SER A 152 -9.24 11.91 -2.09
N GLY A 153 -9.82 10.86 -2.70
CA GLY A 153 -9.52 9.47 -2.39
C GLY A 153 -8.03 9.18 -2.30
N LEU A 154 -7.65 8.23 -1.45
CA LEU A 154 -6.28 7.74 -1.28
C LEU A 154 -6.18 6.20 -1.32
N LEU A 155 -7.32 5.51 -1.15
CA LEU A 155 -7.38 4.05 -1.23
C LEU A 155 -7.21 3.64 -2.68
N TYR A 156 -6.13 2.94 -2.99
CA TYR A 156 -5.76 2.61 -4.36
C TYR A 156 -5.42 1.13 -4.42
N SER A 157 -6.32 0.32 -4.99
CA SER A 157 -6.06 -1.11 -5.12
C SER A 157 -4.90 -1.36 -6.10
N HIS A 158 -3.98 -2.23 -5.71
CA HIS A 158 -2.91 -2.69 -6.57
C HIS A 158 -3.37 -3.96 -7.32
N PRO A 159 -2.96 -4.16 -8.58
CA PRO A 159 -3.33 -5.36 -9.31
C PRO A 159 -2.68 -6.59 -8.64
N PHE A 160 -3.42 -7.69 -8.50
CA PHE A 160 -2.88 -8.97 -8.00
C PHE A 160 -1.87 -9.64 -8.94
N GLY A 161 -1.57 -9.02 -10.10
CA GLY A 161 -0.61 -9.54 -11.06
C GLY A 161 -1.14 -10.75 -11.85
N ALA A 162 -0.26 -11.72 -12.10
CA ALA A 162 -0.57 -12.88 -12.94
C ALA A 162 -1.29 -13.98 -12.14
N LEU A 163 -2.63 -13.91 -12.10
CA LEU A 163 -3.51 -14.82 -11.36
C LEU A 163 -3.35 -16.33 -11.69
N GLY A 164 -2.82 -16.65 -12.87
CA GLY A 164 -2.60 -18.04 -13.31
C GLY A 164 -1.32 -18.70 -12.79
N ASN A 165 -0.42 -17.93 -12.14
CA ASN A 165 0.81 -18.46 -11.60
C ASN A 165 0.59 -19.00 -10.19
N ILE A 166 1.07 -20.22 -9.95
CA ILE A 166 1.06 -20.86 -8.64
C ILE A 166 2.41 -20.58 -7.99
N GLY A 167 2.40 -19.90 -6.84
CA GLY A 167 3.57 -19.66 -6.01
C GLY A 167 3.86 -20.85 -5.09
N PRO A 168 4.93 -20.76 -4.28
CA PRO A 168 5.24 -21.79 -3.29
C PRO A 168 4.17 -21.85 -2.20
N ASP A 169 4.05 -23.01 -1.55
CA ASP A 169 3.24 -23.17 -0.35
C ASP A 169 3.77 -22.28 0.80
N PRO A 170 2.99 -22.04 1.87
CA PRO A 170 3.45 -21.29 3.04
C PRO A 170 4.77 -21.81 3.61
N ILE A 171 5.57 -20.90 4.17
CA ILE A 171 6.86 -21.23 4.80
C ILE A 171 6.59 -22.17 5.98
N SER A 172 7.23 -23.34 5.96
CA SER A 172 7.11 -24.30 7.05
C SER A 172 7.69 -23.73 8.33
N GLY A 173 6.94 -23.86 9.43
CA GLY A 173 7.21 -23.24 10.72
C GLY A 173 6.88 -21.76 10.79
N GLY A 174 6.47 -21.11 9.69
CA GLY A 174 6.10 -19.69 9.61
C GLY A 174 4.78 -19.39 10.33
N THR A 175 4.49 -18.10 10.52
CA THR A 175 3.31 -17.64 11.28
C THR A 175 2.01 -18.09 10.63
N LEU A 176 1.91 -18.00 9.30
CA LEU A 176 0.74 -18.45 8.55
C LEU A 176 0.46 -19.96 8.75
N GLU A 177 1.48 -20.81 8.65
CA GLU A 177 1.33 -22.26 8.86
C GLU A 177 0.92 -22.57 10.31
N ARG A 178 1.52 -21.89 11.29
CA ARG A 178 1.16 -22.06 12.71
C ARG A 178 -0.29 -21.67 12.98
N ILE A 179 -0.77 -20.57 12.41
CA ILE A 179 -2.18 -20.14 12.51
C ILE A 179 -3.10 -21.19 11.89
N ALA A 180 -2.77 -21.68 10.69
CA ALA A 180 -3.57 -22.67 9.98
C ALA A 180 -3.68 -24.00 10.75
N ILE A 181 -2.57 -24.50 11.30
CA ILE A 181 -2.55 -25.70 12.15
C ILE A 181 -3.34 -25.48 13.44
N ARG A 182 -3.19 -24.30 14.06
CA ARG A 182 -3.89 -23.94 15.29
C ARG A 182 -5.40 -23.75 15.08
N GLY A 183 -5.81 -23.34 13.88
CA GLY A 183 -7.21 -23.13 13.49
C GLY A 183 -7.80 -21.79 13.97
N GLU A 184 -7.00 -20.92 14.56
CA GLU A 184 -7.42 -19.60 15.07
C GLU A 184 -6.29 -18.56 14.90
N LEU A 185 -6.69 -17.33 14.55
CA LEU A 185 -5.86 -16.13 14.59
C LEU A 185 -6.08 -15.40 15.92
N ARG A 186 -5.01 -14.98 16.59
CA ARG A 186 -5.07 -14.08 17.75
C ARG A 186 -4.76 -12.67 17.29
N CYS A 187 -5.77 -11.81 17.30
CA CYS A 187 -5.64 -10.44 16.83
C CYS A 187 -5.76 -9.47 18.01
N GLY A 188 -4.75 -8.63 18.22
CA GLY A 188 -4.83 -7.54 19.19
C GLY A 188 -5.66 -6.41 18.64
N ILE A 189 -6.57 -5.85 19.44
CA ILE A 189 -7.36 -4.66 19.09
C ILE A 189 -7.37 -3.66 20.24
N THR A 190 -7.18 -2.39 19.94
CA THR A 190 -7.08 -1.35 20.96
C THR A 190 -8.44 -1.09 21.62
N VAL A 191 -8.46 -1.10 22.96
CA VAL A 191 -9.57 -0.70 23.83
C VAL A 191 -9.11 0.43 24.71
N SER A 192 -9.54 1.65 24.40
CA SER A 192 -9.38 2.76 25.32
C SER A 192 -10.16 2.48 26.61
N GLN A 193 -9.53 2.69 27.77
CA GLN A 193 -10.18 2.46 29.06
C GLN A 193 -11.34 3.42 29.35
N ASP A 194 -11.46 4.52 28.59
CA ASP A 194 -12.54 5.51 28.72
C ASP A 194 -13.88 5.07 28.08
N VAL A 195 -13.93 3.85 27.52
CA VAL A 195 -15.10 3.28 26.83
C VAL A 195 -16.20 2.87 27.81
N MET A 196 -15.92 2.71 29.11
CA MET A 196 -16.94 2.37 30.11
C MET A 196 -17.91 3.52 30.42
N GLU A 197 -17.61 4.76 30.03
CA GLU A 197 -18.48 5.92 30.33
C GLU A 197 -18.72 6.90 29.16
N SER A 198 -18.10 6.72 27.99
CA SER A 198 -18.13 7.76 26.96
C SER A 198 -18.45 7.26 25.54
N ASN A 199 -19.43 7.90 24.89
CA ASN A 199 -19.69 7.85 23.44
C ASN A 199 -18.54 8.54 22.67
N THR A 200 -17.31 8.05 22.81
CA THR A 200 -16.11 8.61 22.17
C THR A 200 -15.76 7.87 20.87
N ASN A 201 -14.77 8.39 20.16
CA ASN A 201 -14.34 7.91 18.84
C ASN A 201 -13.87 6.44 18.82
N ASP A 202 -13.53 5.88 19.98
CA ASP A 202 -12.87 4.58 20.09
C ASP A 202 -13.77 3.38 19.77
N THR A 203 -15.10 3.48 19.99
CA THR A 203 -15.98 2.32 19.78
C THR A 203 -16.13 1.95 18.31
N TYR A 204 -16.29 2.92 17.40
CA TYR A 204 -16.49 2.61 15.98
C TYR A 204 -15.20 2.17 15.29
N LEU A 205 -14.05 2.69 15.74
CA LEU A 205 -12.75 2.26 15.23
C LEU A 205 -12.39 0.86 15.76
N ARG A 206 -12.81 0.49 16.97
CA ARG A 206 -12.66 -0.87 17.46
C ARG A 206 -13.38 -1.89 16.58
N GLU A 207 -14.64 -1.62 16.20
CA GLU A 207 -15.39 -2.54 15.32
C GLU A 207 -14.77 -2.61 13.91
N LEU A 208 -14.25 -1.49 13.41
CA LEU A 208 -13.45 -1.46 12.18
C LEU A 208 -12.21 -2.36 12.31
N ASP A 209 -11.44 -2.22 13.39
CA ASP A 209 -10.25 -3.03 13.67
C ASP A 209 -10.61 -4.53 13.81
N SER A 210 -11.77 -4.83 14.43
CA SER A 210 -12.30 -6.18 14.54
C SER A 210 -12.55 -6.80 13.16
N ASP A 211 -13.23 -6.11 12.24
CA ASP A 211 -13.48 -6.62 10.90
C ASP A 211 -12.19 -6.95 10.15
N PHE A 212 -11.14 -6.13 10.29
CA PHE A 212 -9.84 -6.46 9.69
C PHE A 212 -9.20 -7.70 10.34
N CYS A 213 -9.35 -7.92 11.65
CA CYS A 213 -8.96 -9.17 12.29
C CYS A 213 -9.71 -10.37 11.71
N HIS A 214 -11.03 -10.29 11.55
CA HIS A 214 -11.85 -11.37 10.98
C HIS A 214 -11.50 -11.64 9.52
N ALA A 215 -11.19 -10.60 8.72
CA ALA A 215 -10.74 -10.75 7.33
C ALA A 215 -9.44 -11.56 7.23
N VAL A 216 -8.46 -11.24 8.09
CA VAL A 216 -7.18 -11.96 8.15
C VAL A 216 -7.39 -13.39 8.66
N ALA A 217 -8.23 -13.58 9.68
CA ALA A 217 -8.52 -14.91 10.22
C ALA A 217 -9.17 -15.81 9.17
N ALA A 218 -10.18 -15.29 8.47
CA ALA A 218 -10.90 -16.02 7.43
C ALA A 218 -9.96 -16.41 6.27
N SER A 219 -9.05 -15.52 5.89
CA SER A 219 -8.03 -15.80 4.87
C SER A 219 -7.03 -16.86 5.34
N ALA A 220 -6.53 -16.76 6.58
CA ALA A 220 -5.43 -17.58 7.09
C ALA A 220 -5.87 -19.00 7.44
N VAL A 221 -7.06 -19.14 8.03
CA VAL A 221 -7.68 -20.41 8.43
C VAL A 221 -8.53 -20.99 7.29
N GLN A 222 -8.86 -20.18 6.28
CA GLN A 222 -9.70 -20.56 5.12
C GLN A 222 -11.09 -21.07 5.51
N SER A 223 -11.69 -20.39 6.48
CA SER A 223 -13.02 -20.68 7.02
C SER A 223 -13.71 -19.37 7.40
N THR A 224 -15.01 -19.40 7.68
CA THR A 224 -15.71 -18.23 8.24
C THR A 224 -15.48 -18.08 9.75
N ASN A 225 -14.40 -18.66 10.29
CA ASN A 225 -14.11 -18.59 11.72
C ASN A 225 -13.73 -17.16 12.11
N ASP A 226 -14.24 -16.76 13.27
CA ASP A 226 -13.90 -15.49 13.86
C ASP A 226 -12.48 -15.47 14.42
N ALA A 227 -11.84 -14.30 14.35
CA ALA A 227 -10.58 -14.07 15.04
C ALA A 227 -10.80 -14.14 16.56
N VAL A 228 -9.80 -14.65 17.28
CA VAL A 228 -9.71 -14.49 18.73
C VAL A 228 -9.20 -13.08 19.00
N LEU A 229 -10.09 -12.21 19.45
CA LEU A 229 -9.77 -10.82 19.75
C LEU A 229 -9.13 -10.73 21.14
N VAL A 230 -8.00 -10.03 21.21
CA VAL A 230 -7.28 -9.73 22.45
C VAL A 230 -7.34 -8.22 22.67
N ASP A 231 -7.92 -7.81 23.79
CA ASP A 231 -8.01 -6.39 24.13
C ASP A 231 -6.64 -5.85 24.53
N ILE A 232 -6.23 -4.78 23.86
CA ILE A 232 -4.96 -4.08 24.05
C ILE A 232 -5.26 -2.67 24.57
N ARG A 233 -4.63 -2.23 25.65
CA ARG A 233 -4.95 -0.94 26.27
C ARG A 233 -4.42 0.26 25.48
N ASP A 234 -3.22 0.12 24.92
CA ASP A 234 -2.53 1.14 24.15
C ASP A 234 -1.57 0.50 23.13
N GLU A 235 -1.06 1.27 22.17
CA GLU A 235 -0.16 0.74 21.12
C GLU A 235 1.10 0.07 21.69
N GLU A 236 1.65 0.58 22.80
CA GLU A 236 2.84 0.00 23.44
C GLU A 236 2.59 -1.44 23.89
N GLU A 237 1.45 -1.69 24.55
CA GLU A 237 1.03 -3.05 24.91
C GLU A 237 0.83 -3.93 23.66
N GLY A 238 0.28 -3.38 22.58
CA GLY A 238 0.10 -4.10 21.31
C GLY A 238 1.42 -4.57 20.71
N TYR A 239 2.43 -3.71 20.66
CA TYR A 239 3.77 -4.07 20.17
C TYR A 239 4.47 -5.09 21.08
N VAL A 240 4.32 -4.98 22.41
CA VAL A 240 4.83 -5.98 23.36
C VAL A 240 4.15 -7.34 23.14
N ALA A 241 2.84 -7.35 22.97
CA ALA A 241 2.05 -8.56 22.72
C ALA A 241 2.40 -9.22 21.38
N LEU A 242 2.72 -8.44 20.35
CA LEU A 242 3.27 -8.96 19.09
C LEU A 242 4.66 -9.56 19.31
N ALA A 243 5.57 -8.82 19.94
CA ALA A 243 6.96 -9.21 20.13
C ALA A 243 7.09 -10.52 20.93
N ASN A 244 6.24 -10.71 21.95
CA ASN A 244 6.25 -11.92 22.78
C ASN A 244 5.35 -13.06 22.23
N GLY A 245 4.63 -12.84 21.13
CA GLY A 245 3.77 -13.85 20.50
C GLY A 245 2.44 -14.11 21.18
N THR A 246 1.97 -13.19 22.04
CA THR A 246 0.61 -13.23 22.62
C THR A 246 -0.45 -13.07 21.52
N ILE A 247 -0.18 -12.19 20.54
CA ILE A 247 -0.99 -11.96 19.35
C ILE A 247 -0.16 -12.22 18.09
N ASP A 248 -0.81 -12.61 16.99
CA ASP A 248 -0.15 -12.82 15.70
C ASP A 248 -0.17 -11.57 14.80
N VAL A 249 -1.14 -10.68 15.02
CA VAL A 249 -1.32 -9.40 14.32
C VAL A 249 -1.96 -8.39 15.27
N PHE A 250 -1.60 -7.12 15.16
CA PHE A 250 -2.19 -6.02 15.93
C PHE A 250 -2.95 -5.07 15.00
N SER A 251 -4.25 -4.90 15.21
CA SER A 251 -5.09 -3.99 14.42
C SER A 251 -5.33 -2.69 15.17
N GLY A 252 -5.21 -1.58 14.44
CA GLY A 252 -5.36 -0.23 14.98
C GLY A 252 -4.03 0.48 15.22
N ALA A 253 -2.92 -0.08 14.71
CA ALA A 253 -1.61 0.54 14.79
C ALA A 253 -1.53 1.77 13.88
N SER A 254 -0.89 2.84 14.35
CA SER A 254 -0.62 4.03 13.52
C SER A 254 0.74 3.96 12.84
N ASN A 255 0.81 4.50 11.61
CA ASN A 255 2.02 4.54 10.81
C ASN A 255 2.73 5.90 11.00
N ASP A 256 3.95 5.87 11.53
CA ASP A 256 4.89 6.99 11.51
C ASP A 256 6.30 6.49 11.19
N ILE A 257 7.17 7.38 10.72
CA ILE A 257 8.53 7.04 10.27
C ILE A 257 9.34 6.34 11.37
N GLN A 258 9.13 6.65 12.65
CA GLN A 258 9.88 6.03 13.76
C GLN A 258 9.47 4.57 13.98
N LYS A 259 8.20 4.24 13.77
CA LYS A 259 7.66 2.88 13.92
C LYS A 259 8.07 1.91 12.82
N PHE A 260 8.50 2.41 11.66
CA PHE A 260 9.06 1.59 10.58
C PHE A 260 10.49 1.15 10.83
N VAL A 261 11.10 1.57 11.94
CA VAL A 261 12.45 1.16 12.34
C VAL A 261 12.38 0.23 13.54
N ARG A 262 13.36 -0.67 13.66
CA ARG A 262 13.50 -1.59 14.79
C ARG A 262 13.29 -0.88 16.13
N ASN A 263 12.33 -1.34 16.93
CA ASN A 263 12.04 -0.76 18.22
C ASN A 263 13.20 -1.07 19.19
N PRO A 264 13.93 -0.05 19.69
CA PRO A 264 15.13 -0.27 20.50
C PRO A 264 14.84 -0.86 21.89
N LEU A 265 13.60 -0.74 22.39
CA LEU A 265 13.19 -1.30 23.67
C LEU A 265 12.85 -2.80 23.57
N LEU A 266 12.30 -3.22 22.43
CA LEU A 266 11.86 -4.60 22.20
C LEU A 266 12.87 -5.43 21.39
N ASP A 267 13.86 -4.78 20.77
CA ASP A 267 14.83 -5.38 19.86
C ASP A 267 14.16 -6.12 18.68
N VAL A 268 12.97 -5.69 18.27
CA VAL A 268 12.14 -6.28 17.20
C VAL A 268 11.64 -5.17 16.26
N GLY A 269 11.64 -5.45 14.96
CA GLY A 269 11.04 -4.59 13.93
C GLY A 269 9.60 -5.00 13.63
N PHE A 270 8.80 -4.04 13.20
CA PHE A 270 7.40 -4.24 12.85
C PHE A 270 7.15 -3.89 11.38
N SER A 271 6.23 -4.61 10.77
CA SER A 271 5.75 -4.33 9.41
C SER A 271 4.28 -3.99 9.45
N PHE A 272 3.88 -3.02 8.63
CA PHE A 272 2.52 -2.49 8.61
C PHE A 272 1.83 -2.79 7.29
N SER A 273 0.54 -3.08 7.34
CA SER A 273 -0.30 -3.06 6.15
C SER A 273 -0.37 -1.64 5.58
N ARG A 274 -0.95 -1.50 4.39
CA ARG A 274 -1.44 -0.21 3.96
C ARG A 274 -2.46 0.31 5.00
N PRO A 275 -2.46 1.61 5.33
CA PRO A 275 -3.49 2.15 6.20
C PRO A 275 -4.87 1.89 5.60
N TYR A 276 -5.76 1.37 6.44
CA TYR A 276 -7.16 1.15 6.12
C TYR A 276 -8.07 2.23 6.68
N PHE A 277 -7.55 3.14 7.51
CA PHE A 277 -8.30 4.30 7.97
C PHE A 277 -7.39 5.52 8.03
N TYR A 278 -7.95 6.69 7.69
CA TYR A 278 -7.30 7.98 7.77
C TYR A 278 -8.17 8.97 8.56
N GLY A 279 -7.63 9.53 9.64
CA GLY A 279 -8.31 10.55 10.43
C GLY A 279 -8.49 11.89 9.69
N PHE A 280 -9.37 12.73 10.24
CA PHE A 280 -9.80 14.02 9.63
C PHE A 280 -9.21 15.27 10.30
N GLY A 281 -8.40 15.12 11.35
CA GLY A 281 -7.90 16.21 12.20
C GLY A 281 -6.40 16.54 12.06
N ALA A 282 -5.99 17.61 12.74
CA ALA A 282 -4.58 18.02 12.90
C ALA A 282 -3.92 17.12 13.97
N GLY A 283 -3.54 15.92 13.54
CA GLY A 283 -3.11 14.80 14.38
C GLY A 283 -3.49 13.55 13.62
N ILE A 284 -2.73 13.25 12.57
CA ILE A 284 -3.18 12.34 11.51
C ILE A 284 -3.07 10.90 12.00
N GLU A 285 -4.16 10.41 12.59
CA GLU A 285 -4.29 9.01 12.99
C GLU A 285 -4.57 8.16 11.74
N THR A 286 -3.58 7.37 11.35
CA THR A 286 -3.82 6.24 10.45
C THR A 286 -4.12 5.00 11.29
N ARG A 287 -4.88 4.07 10.73
CA ARG A 287 -4.95 2.71 11.27
C ARG A 287 -4.49 1.70 10.23
N SER A 288 -3.64 0.79 10.69
CA SER A 288 -3.04 -0.30 9.93
C SER A 288 -3.02 -1.57 10.78
N LEU A 289 -2.77 -2.70 10.12
CA LEU A 289 -2.40 -3.95 10.79
C LEU A 289 -0.89 -3.98 10.94
N ALA A 290 -0.39 -4.24 12.15
CA ALA A 290 1.02 -4.45 12.43
C ALA A 290 1.33 -5.94 12.65
N THR A 291 2.48 -6.36 12.15
CA THR A 291 3.03 -7.72 12.26
C THR A 291 4.50 -7.62 12.65
N LYS A 292 5.09 -8.73 13.11
CA LYS A 292 6.54 -8.79 13.28
C LYS A 292 7.22 -8.86 11.92
N GLN A 293 8.31 -8.13 11.77
CA GLN A 293 9.06 -8.07 10.51
C GLN A 293 9.89 -9.32 10.22
N ASP A 294 10.12 -10.18 11.23
CA ASP A 294 10.89 -11.42 11.09
C ASP A 294 10.19 -12.53 10.28
N ASP A 295 8.97 -12.27 9.80
CA ASP A 295 8.19 -13.15 8.94
C ASP A 295 7.59 -12.34 7.76
N PRO A 296 8.38 -12.05 6.71
CA PRO A 296 7.94 -11.23 5.58
C PRO A 296 6.79 -11.86 4.78
N GLN A 297 6.66 -13.19 4.76
CA GLN A 297 5.52 -13.87 4.14
C GLN A 297 4.23 -13.52 4.90
N TRP A 298 4.27 -13.52 6.24
CA TRP A 298 3.13 -13.12 7.05
C TRP A 298 2.78 -11.64 6.89
N SER A 299 3.77 -10.75 6.90
CA SER A 299 3.57 -9.32 6.65
C SER A 299 2.93 -9.06 5.28
N SER A 300 3.42 -9.75 4.24
CA SER A 300 2.88 -9.66 2.88
C SER A 300 1.45 -10.21 2.80
N PHE A 301 1.18 -11.33 3.47
CA PHE A 301 -0.17 -11.91 3.54
C PHE A 301 -1.16 -10.91 4.13
N VAL A 302 -0.84 -10.35 5.30
CA VAL A 302 -1.68 -9.36 6.00
C VAL A 302 -1.89 -8.10 5.15
N TYR A 303 -0.82 -7.59 4.53
CA TYR A 303 -0.90 -6.46 3.61
C TYR A 303 -1.91 -6.71 2.48
N TRP A 304 -1.82 -7.86 1.82
CA TRP A 304 -2.68 -8.16 0.68
C TRP A 304 -4.12 -8.49 1.05
N VAL A 305 -4.39 -9.01 2.26
CA VAL A 305 -5.76 -9.14 2.77
C VAL A 305 -6.42 -7.76 2.86
N VAL A 306 -5.72 -6.75 3.40
CA VAL A 306 -6.23 -5.36 3.41
C VAL A 306 -6.43 -4.84 1.99
N MET A 307 -5.44 -5.02 1.10
CA MET A 307 -5.58 -4.59 -0.30
C MET A 307 -6.76 -5.24 -1.01
N SER A 308 -7.11 -6.48 -0.65
CA SER A 308 -8.22 -7.20 -1.27
C SER A 308 -9.58 -6.57 -0.96
N THR A 309 -9.75 -5.91 0.18
CA THR A 309 -11.01 -5.23 0.51
C THR A 309 -11.19 -3.96 -0.32
N PHE A 310 -10.09 -3.23 -0.62
CA PHE A 310 -10.11 -2.10 -1.56
C PHE A 310 -10.34 -2.56 -3.00
N TYR A 311 -9.71 -3.68 -3.39
CA TYR A 311 -9.92 -4.27 -4.72
C TYR A 311 -11.37 -4.69 -4.93
N ALA A 312 -11.95 -5.40 -3.97
CA ALA A 312 -13.35 -5.83 -4.02
C ALA A 312 -14.29 -4.62 -4.17
N GLU A 313 -14.05 -3.54 -3.44
CA GLU A 313 -14.86 -2.33 -3.56
C GLU A 313 -14.73 -1.69 -4.94
N GLU A 314 -13.51 -1.57 -5.46
CA GLU A 314 -13.26 -0.96 -6.77
C GLU A 314 -13.90 -1.75 -7.92
N GLU A 315 -13.91 -3.07 -7.83
CA GLU A 315 -14.56 -3.95 -8.80
C GLU A 315 -16.07 -4.12 -8.55
N GLY A 316 -16.61 -3.52 -7.48
CA GLY A 316 -18.02 -3.60 -7.12
C GLY A 316 -18.45 -4.95 -6.56
N ILE A 317 -17.51 -5.74 -6.02
CA ILE A 317 -17.76 -7.05 -5.42
C ILE A 317 -18.18 -6.86 -3.96
N SER A 318 -19.44 -7.15 -3.65
CA SER A 318 -19.98 -7.14 -2.28
C SER A 318 -19.65 -8.41 -1.48
N GLN A 319 -20.00 -8.43 -0.19
CA GLN A 319 -19.97 -9.65 0.63
C GLN A 319 -20.74 -10.81 -0.01
N GLU A 320 -21.94 -10.51 -0.55
CA GLU A 320 -22.81 -11.50 -1.21
C GLU A 320 -22.21 -12.06 -2.50
N GLU A 321 -21.48 -11.20 -3.23
CA GLU A 321 -20.81 -11.52 -4.49
C GLU A 321 -19.37 -11.99 -4.29
N SER A 322 -18.96 -12.33 -3.06
CA SER A 322 -17.59 -12.77 -2.75
C SER A 322 -17.03 -13.84 -3.69
N LEU A 323 -17.86 -14.70 -4.28
CA LEU A 323 -17.45 -15.71 -5.26
C LEU A 323 -16.85 -15.12 -6.56
N ASP A 324 -17.11 -13.86 -6.86
CA ASP A 324 -16.56 -13.13 -8.01
C ASP A 324 -15.14 -12.62 -7.76
N MET A 325 -14.64 -12.72 -6.51
CA MET A 325 -13.23 -12.48 -6.22
C MET A 325 -12.34 -13.45 -7.00
N PRO A 326 -11.27 -12.96 -7.63
CA PRO A 326 -10.33 -13.81 -8.35
C PRO A 326 -9.65 -14.81 -7.41
N LEU A 327 -9.40 -16.01 -7.91
CA LEU A 327 -8.52 -16.95 -7.23
C LEU A 327 -7.06 -16.52 -7.41
N VAL A 328 -6.29 -16.53 -6.32
CA VAL A 328 -4.90 -16.06 -6.30
C VAL A 328 -3.99 -17.13 -5.69
N GLY A 329 -3.30 -17.90 -6.53
CA GLY A 329 -2.46 -19.02 -6.12
C GLY A 329 -1.04 -18.67 -5.67
N VAL A 330 -0.78 -17.45 -5.18
CA VAL A 330 0.58 -16.99 -4.85
C VAL A 330 1.20 -17.67 -3.63
N LEU A 331 0.38 -18.29 -2.78
CA LEU A 331 0.79 -19.07 -1.60
C LEU A 331 0.36 -20.54 -1.73
N GLY A 332 0.66 -21.12 -2.90
CA GLY A 332 0.25 -22.47 -3.24
C GLY A 332 -1.22 -22.58 -3.64
N GLN A 333 -1.65 -23.80 -3.96
CA GLN A 333 -3.01 -24.07 -4.40
C GLN A 333 -4.04 -23.97 -3.27
N ASP A 334 -3.66 -24.37 -2.07
CA ASP A 334 -4.59 -24.43 -0.95
C ASP A 334 -5.07 -23.05 -0.53
N TYR A 335 -4.24 -22.00 -0.67
CA TYR A 335 -4.60 -20.62 -0.33
C TYR A 335 -5.25 -19.84 -1.48
N ASN A 336 -5.59 -20.48 -2.61
CA ASN A 336 -6.08 -19.76 -3.79
C ASN A 336 -7.39 -18.96 -3.57
N ARG A 337 -8.14 -19.27 -2.50
CA ARG A 337 -9.40 -18.63 -2.13
C ARG A 337 -9.29 -17.59 -1.02
N MET A 338 -8.08 -17.31 -0.52
CA MET A 338 -7.88 -16.49 0.69
C MET A 338 -8.63 -15.14 0.65
N TYR A 339 -8.56 -14.41 -0.47
CA TYR A 339 -9.23 -13.11 -0.58
C TYR A 339 -10.75 -13.24 -0.70
N ARG A 340 -11.24 -14.28 -1.37
CA ARG A 340 -12.68 -14.60 -1.37
C ARG A 340 -13.18 -14.86 0.04
N ASP A 341 -12.42 -15.61 0.84
CA ASP A 341 -12.81 -15.96 2.20
C ASP A 341 -12.82 -14.70 3.10
N ALA A 342 -11.89 -13.75 2.92
CA ALA A 342 -11.95 -12.43 3.55
C ALA A 342 -13.24 -11.66 3.18
N ILE A 343 -13.52 -11.47 1.89
CA ILE A 343 -14.70 -10.70 1.45
C ILE A 343 -15.99 -11.39 1.88
N ARG A 344 -16.04 -12.72 1.86
CA ARG A 344 -17.19 -13.48 2.39
C ARG A 344 -17.41 -13.22 3.89
N ALA A 345 -16.34 -13.10 4.66
CA ALA A 345 -16.43 -12.89 6.10
C ALA A 345 -16.89 -11.47 6.46
N VAL A 346 -16.36 -10.43 5.81
CA VAL A 346 -16.54 -9.05 6.28
C VAL A 346 -17.06 -8.05 5.25
N GLY A 347 -17.10 -8.43 3.97
CA GLY A 347 -17.44 -7.56 2.84
C GLY A 347 -16.24 -6.81 2.27
N ASN A 348 -16.51 -5.95 1.29
CA ASN A 348 -15.52 -5.02 0.77
C ASN A 348 -15.30 -3.84 1.74
N TYR A 349 -14.31 -2.99 1.45
CA TYR A 349 -13.97 -1.89 2.35
C TYR A 349 -15.13 -0.89 2.56
N GLY A 350 -15.92 -0.61 1.52
CA GLY A 350 -17.10 0.26 1.63
C GLY A 350 -18.12 -0.28 2.63
N GLU A 351 -18.43 -1.58 2.56
CA GLU A 351 -19.35 -2.26 3.50
C GLU A 351 -18.81 -2.26 4.94
N ILE A 352 -17.51 -2.51 5.10
CA ILE A 352 -16.81 -2.45 6.40
C ILE A 352 -16.90 -1.03 6.98
N TYR A 353 -16.61 0.00 6.18
CA TYR A 353 -16.66 1.39 6.64
C TYR A 353 -18.09 1.82 6.97
N ASP A 354 -19.07 1.44 6.14
CA ASP A 354 -20.48 1.79 6.32
C ASP A 354 -21.08 1.20 7.59
N ARG A 355 -20.76 -0.06 7.88
CA ARG A 355 -21.25 -0.76 9.07
C ARG A 355 -20.71 -0.16 10.36
N ASN A 356 -19.43 0.23 10.38
CA ASN A 356 -18.76 0.58 11.63
C ASN A 356 -18.64 2.10 11.84
N VAL A 357 -18.21 2.83 10.80
CA VAL A 357 -17.70 4.20 10.94
C VAL A 357 -18.69 5.24 10.43
N ASN A 358 -19.36 4.98 9.31
CA ASN A 358 -20.08 5.99 8.53
C ASN A 358 -21.21 6.70 9.31
N ALA A 359 -21.85 6.02 10.26
CA ALA A 359 -22.87 6.62 11.13
C ALA A 359 -22.33 7.73 12.05
N ARG A 360 -21.02 7.72 12.33
CA ARG A 360 -20.33 8.71 13.19
C ARG A 360 -19.49 9.66 12.36
N VAL A 361 -18.78 9.13 11.38
CA VAL A 361 -17.85 9.87 10.53
C VAL A 361 -18.09 9.51 9.09
N GLN A 362 -18.78 10.39 8.38
CA GLN A 362 -19.13 10.16 6.98
C GLN A 362 -17.87 9.89 6.16
N ARG A 363 -17.92 8.85 5.32
CA ARG A 363 -16.83 8.50 4.43
C ARG A 363 -16.56 9.64 3.45
N GLN A 364 -15.32 10.14 3.43
CA GLN A 364 -14.88 11.21 2.53
C GLN A 364 -13.34 11.25 2.45
N GLY A 365 -12.82 11.91 1.41
CA GLY A 365 -11.40 12.25 1.30
C GLY A 365 -10.54 10.99 1.26
N ARG A 366 -9.50 10.91 2.10
CA ARG A 366 -8.53 9.80 2.08
C ARG A 366 -9.14 8.41 2.31
N ASN A 367 -10.32 8.33 2.92
CA ASN A 367 -11.03 7.05 3.11
C ASN A 367 -11.86 6.63 1.88
N GLU A 368 -11.86 7.40 0.79
CA GLU A 368 -12.48 7.02 -0.48
C GLU A 368 -11.47 6.36 -1.43
N LEU A 369 -11.98 5.57 -2.38
CA LEU A 369 -11.20 5.05 -3.49
C LEU A 369 -10.61 6.22 -4.33
N ASN A 370 -9.32 6.17 -4.62
CA ASN A 370 -8.69 7.06 -5.59
C ASN A 370 -8.88 6.49 -7.00
N ILE A 371 -10.05 6.74 -7.56
CA ILE A 371 -10.48 6.27 -8.88
C ILE A 371 -10.83 7.45 -9.80
N ALA A 372 -11.04 7.16 -11.08
CA ALA A 372 -11.10 8.15 -12.16
C ALA A 372 -12.08 9.33 -11.90
N PRO A 373 -11.64 10.60 -12.07
CA PRO A 373 -10.27 11.01 -12.38
C PRO A 373 -9.35 10.80 -11.16
N LEU A 374 -8.19 10.19 -11.39
CA LEU A 374 -7.21 9.96 -10.33
C LEU A 374 -6.79 11.30 -9.71
N GLY A 375 -6.80 11.36 -8.38
CA GLY A 375 -6.25 12.45 -7.58
C GLY A 375 -4.84 12.15 -7.06
N PRO A 376 -4.28 13.07 -6.25
CA PRO A 376 -3.06 12.88 -5.48
C PRO A 376 -2.97 11.55 -4.73
N GLN A 377 -1.84 10.85 -4.84
CA GLN A 377 -1.64 9.50 -4.27
C GLN A 377 -0.48 9.42 -3.26
N HIS A 378 0.45 10.37 -3.24
CA HIS A 378 1.52 10.36 -2.24
C HIS A 378 0.97 10.81 -0.89
N TYR A 379 1.26 10.04 0.15
CA TYR A 379 0.89 10.34 1.53
C TYR A 379 2.16 10.31 2.38
N PRO A 380 2.75 11.49 2.68
CA PRO A 380 3.88 11.57 3.59
C PRO A 380 3.45 11.12 4.99
N LEU A 381 4.18 10.16 5.56
CA LEU A 381 3.96 9.73 6.93
C LEU A 381 4.41 10.82 7.92
N PRO A 382 3.74 10.95 9.08
CA PRO A 382 4.25 11.76 10.18
C PRO A 382 5.66 11.34 10.60
N LEU A 383 6.49 12.31 10.96
CA LEU A 383 7.82 12.08 11.52
C LEU A 383 7.79 11.72 13.01
N TYR A 384 6.70 12.04 13.71
CA TYR A 384 6.52 11.90 15.16
C TYR A 384 5.04 11.80 15.55
#